data_AF-A0A2W4WPD1-F1
#
_entry.id   AF-A0A2W4WPD1-F1
#
_cell.length_a   1.000
_cell.length_b   1.000
_cell.length_c   1.000
_cell.angle_alpha   90.00
_cell.angle_beta   90.00
_cell.angle_gamma   90.00
#
_symmetry.space_group_name_H-M   'P 1'
#
loop_
_entity.id
_entity.type
_entity.pdbx_description
1 polymer ?
#
loop_
_entity_poly.entity_id
_entity_poly.type
_entity_poly.pdbx_seq_one_letter_code
_entity_poly.pdbx_strand_id
1 'polypeptide(L)'
;MTNQTTQPSAKTPKNHIGRQWLTVATVLLSIAVNILSIPFPPEGKNIGEVSDTTFGNVLITPAGYAFPYIWSLVYIGLIAFAIYQFLPQQRYSQPIAKTAWGVVGAAVLQILWVFAFLTSYFWLSVILMIGIFACLLFAYLQTRSVKPNRKVRWLLQAPISIYFSWITVAAVVNIASVLMINLPEYWSTVSTGPAALTVVMMTICAALSATVALRQGDASYPAVTVWALSAIAVRHAAIPSLAFLGVGLAIGLTVIIVRIVANGRGRTQPSYPADMP
;
A
#
# COMPACT_ATOMS: atom_id res chain seq x y z
N MET A 1 -42.16 -46.32 7.96
CA MET A 1 -41.00 -46.23 7.04
C MET A 1 -41.00 -44.83 6.48
N THR A 2 -40.21 -43.92 7.06
CA THR A 2 -40.22 -42.49 6.72
C THR A 2 -38.81 -42.09 6.30
N ASN A 3 -38.71 -41.62 5.07
CA ASN A 3 -37.47 -41.35 4.32
C ASN A 3 -36.55 -40.36 5.05
N GLN A 4 -35.31 -40.78 5.30
CA GLN A 4 -34.21 -39.89 5.64
C GLN A 4 -33.77 -39.15 4.38
N THR A 5 -34.07 -37.86 4.31
CA THR A 5 -33.46 -36.92 3.37
C THR A 5 -31.97 -36.79 3.71
N THR A 6 -31.13 -37.50 2.96
CA THR A 6 -29.68 -37.31 2.94
C THR A 6 -29.36 -35.88 2.53
N GLN A 7 -28.84 -35.07 3.46
CA GLN A 7 -28.26 -33.78 3.13
C GLN A 7 -27.03 -33.98 2.22
N PRO A 8 -26.85 -33.15 1.18
CA PRO A 8 -25.67 -33.25 0.33
C PRO A 8 -24.42 -32.86 1.13
N SER A 9 -23.47 -33.79 1.20
CA SER A 9 -22.12 -33.61 1.73
C SER A 9 -21.50 -32.31 1.21
N ALA A 10 -21.26 -31.36 2.11
CA ALA A 10 -20.53 -30.14 1.82
C ALA A 10 -19.11 -30.51 1.36
N LYS A 11 -18.86 -30.43 0.05
CA LYS A 11 -17.53 -30.60 -0.53
C LYS A 11 -16.57 -29.61 0.14
N THR A 12 -15.75 -30.07 1.07
CA THR A 12 -14.59 -29.33 1.58
C THR A 12 -13.65 -29.07 0.41
N PRO A 13 -13.40 -27.81 -0.01
CA PRO A 13 -12.53 -27.55 -1.13
C PRO A 13 -11.09 -27.91 -0.74
N LYS A 14 -10.50 -28.90 -1.40
CA LYS A 14 -9.14 -29.43 -1.16
C LYS A 14 -8.01 -28.39 -1.35
N ASN A 15 -8.29 -27.20 -1.88
CA ASN A 15 -7.27 -26.26 -2.37
C ASN A 15 -6.92 -25.10 -1.42
N HIS A 16 -7.42 -25.09 -0.19
CA HIS A 16 -7.21 -23.95 0.73
C HIS A 16 -5.78 -23.84 1.27
N ILE A 17 -5.09 -24.98 1.47
CA ILE A 17 -3.70 -25.01 1.96
C ILE A 17 -2.74 -24.52 0.88
N GLY A 18 -2.93 -24.95 -0.37
CA GLY A 18 -2.06 -24.58 -1.49
C GLY A 18 -1.99 -23.07 -1.72
N ARG A 19 -3.14 -22.37 -1.60
CA ARG A 19 -3.18 -20.89 -1.70
C ARG A 19 -2.40 -20.20 -0.59
N GLN A 20 -2.49 -20.69 0.65
CA GLN A 20 -1.79 -20.08 1.79
C GLN A 20 -0.27 -20.16 1.60
N TRP A 21 0.22 -21.33 1.19
CA TRP A 21 1.62 -21.54 0.85
C TRP A 21 2.05 -20.73 -0.36
N LEU A 22 1.21 -20.63 -1.40
CA LEU A 22 1.49 -19.76 -2.54
C LEU A 22 1.64 -18.30 -2.10
N THR A 23 0.76 -17.82 -1.22
CA THR A 23 0.84 -16.44 -0.70
C THR A 23 2.14 -16.22 0.07
N VAL A 24 2.52 -17.16 0.94
CA VAL A 24 3.80 -17.11 1.66
C VAL A 24 4.96 -17.11 0.67
N ALA A 25 4.98 -18.05 -0.28
CA ALA A 25 6.07 -18.20 -1.24
C ALA A 25 6.23 -16.94 -2.09
N THR A 26 5.14 -16.37 -2.62
CA THR A 26 5.21 -15.16 -3.45
C THR A 26 5.62 -13.93 -2.65
N VAL A 27 5.12 -13.78 -1.41
CA VAL A 27 5.54 -12.68 -0.53
C VAL A 27 7.02 -12.81 -0.17
N LEU A 28 7.48 -13.99 0.23
CA LEU A 28 8.89 -14.23 0.55
C LEU A 28 9.79 -14.03 -0.67
N LEU A 29 9.36 -14.50 -1.85
CA LEU A 29 10.09 -14.29 -3.09
C LEU A 29 10.16 -12.80 -3.45
N SER A 30 9.06 -12.06 -3.27
CA SER A 30 9.02 -10.63 -3.51
C SER A 30 9.92 -9.84 -2.56
N ILE A 31 9.95 -10.21 -1.27
CA ILE A 31 10.88 -9.68 -0.28
C ILE A 31 12.33 -9.99 -0.70
N ALA A 32 12.61 -11.24 -1.05
CA ALA A 32 13.95 -11.66 -1.45
C ALA A 32 14.43 -10.90 -2.68
N VAL A 33 13.61 -10.78 -3.72
CA VAL A 33 13.96 -10.01 -4.93
C VAL A 33 14.22 -8.55 -4.58
N ASN A 34 13.38 -7.92 -3.76
CA ASN A 34 13.58 -6.51 -3.39
C ASN A 34 14.87 -6.30 -2.58
N ILE A 35 15.12 -7.15 -1.58
CA ILE A 35 16.34 -7.09 -0.76
C ILE A 35 17.58 -7.39 -1.60
N LEU A 36 17.54 -8.41 -2.47
CA LEU A 36 18.67 -8.80 -3.33
C LEU A 36 18.97 -7.77 -4.42
N SER A 37 17.96 -7.00 -4.86
CA SER A 37 18.15 -5.93 -5.84
C SER A 37 18.94 -4.74 -5.29
N ILE A 38 19.14 -4.66 -3.98
CA ILE A 38 19.96 -3.62 -3.33
C ILE A 38 21.46 -3.92 -3.47
N PRO A 39 21.99 -5.10 -3.07
CA PRO A 39 23.40 -5.46 -3.27
C PRO A 39 23.73 -6.01 -4.66
N PHE A 40 22.76 -6.58 -5.39
CA PHE A 40 22.95 -7.15 -6.74
C PHE A 40 21.99 -6.55 -7.78
N PRO A 41 22.06 -5.23 -8.04
CA PRO A 41 21.26 -4.62 -9.09
C PRO A 41 21.65 -5.16 -10.48
N PRO A 42 20.69 -5.50 -11.36
CA PRO A 42 20.95 -6.03 -12.70
C PRO A 42 21.85 -5.15 -13.58
N GLU A 43 21.78 -3.82 -13.39
CA GLU A 43 22.58 -2.82 -14.12
C GLU A 43 23.54 -2.03 -13.20
N GLY A 44 23.83 -2.53 -11.99
CA GLY A 44 24.77 -1.87 -11.06
C GLY A 44 24.20 -0.72 -10.23
N LYS A 45 22.95 -0.28 -10.48
CA LYS A 45 22.25 0.77 -9.70
C LYS A 45 21.01 0.24 -9.00
N ASN A 46 20.85 0.54 -7.70
CA ASN A 46 19.64 0.18 -6.96
C ASN A 46 18.47 1.14 -7.25
N ILE A 47 17.25 0.82 -6.79
CA ILE A 47 16.04 1.62 -7.04
C ILE A 47 16.20 3.07 -6.54
N GLY A 48 16.82 3.26 -5.38
CA GLY A 48 17.09 4.59 -4.81
C GLY A 48 18.08 5.38 -5.65
N GLU A 49 19.15 4.75 -6.12
CA GLU A 49 20.15 5.34 -6.99
C GLU A 49 19.62 5.69 -8.38
N VAL A 50 18.78 4.84 -8.99
CA VAL A 50 18.07 5.17 -10.23
C VAL A 50 17.14 6.37 -9.98
N SER A 51 16.45 6.42 -8.83
CA SER A 51 15.61 7.55 -8.45
C SER A 51 16.39 8.84 -8.22
N ASP A 52 17.58 8.78 -7.65
CA ASP A 52 18.37 9.96 -7.33
C ASP A 52 19.24 10.43 -8.51
N THR A 53 19.72 9.51 -9.35
CA THR A 53 20.56 9.85 -10.51
C THR A 53 19.76 10.17 -11.76
N THR A 54 18.76 9.35 -12.10
CA THR A 54 17.94 9.54 -13.31
C THR A 54 16.75 10.46 -13.05
N PHE A 55 16.19 10.41 -11.84
CA PHE A 55 15.00 11.17 -11.46
C PHE A 55 15.26 12.27 -10.41
N GLY A 56 16.52 12.70 -10.25
CA GLY A 56 16.90 13.74 -9.26
C GLY A 56 16.18 15.09 -9.44
N ASN A 57 15.74 15.39 -10.67
CA ASN A 57 14.94 16.58 -10.98
C ASN A 57 13.44 16.42 -10.66
N VAL A 58 12.98 15.21 -10.33
CA VAL A 58 11.60 14.90 -9.94
C VAL A 58 11.43 15.24 -8.46
N LEU A 59 10.98 16.47 -8.18
CA LEU A 59 10.86 16.99 -6.81
C LEU A 59 9.76 16.28 -5.96
N ILE A 60 8.92 15.43 -6.57
CA ILE A 60 7.94 14.62 -5.83
C ILE A 60 8.55 13.35 -5.21
N THR A 61 9.75 12.96 -5.62
CA THR A 61 10.43 11.77 -5.10
C THR A 61 10.79 11.97 -3.63
N PRO A 62 10.35 11.09 -2.70
CA PRO A 62 10.75 11.18 -1.29
C PRO A 62 12.26 11.06 -1.11
N ALA A 63 12.79 11.45 0.06
CA ALA A 63 14.19 11.18 0.40
C ALA A 63 14.51 9.68 0.26
N GLY A 64 15.71 9.34 -0.25
CA GLY A 64 16.09 7.96 -0.56
C GLY A 64 15.95 6.98 0.62
N TYR A 65 16.11 7.46 1.86
CA TYR A 65 15.89 6.65 3.06
C TYR A 65 14.42 6.21 3.25
N ALA A 66 13.45 6.97 2.74
CA ALA A 66 12.02 6.72 2.99
C ALA A 66 11.53 5.41 2.36
N PHE A 67 12.13 5.00 1.25
CA PHE A 67 11.81 3.76 0.53
C PHE A 67 12.08 2.50 1.38
N PRO A 68 13.31 2.23 1.87
CA PRO A 68 13.58 1.02 2.66
C PRO A 68 12.79 0.94 3.98
N TYR A 69 12.51 2.07 4.64
CA TYR A 69 11.70 2.05 5.88
C TYR A 69 10.25 1.62 5.64
N ILE A 70 9.59 2.14 4.61
CA ILE A 70 8.20 1.75 4.31
C ILE A 70 8.15 0.31 3.79
N TRP A 71 9.08 -0.11 2.94
CA TRP A 71 9.13 -1.50 2.49
C TRP A 71 9.28 -2.48 3.65
N SER A 72 10.13 -2.16 4.63
CA SER A 72 10.26 -2.96 5.85
C SER A 72 8.93 -3.09 6.60
N LEU A 73 8.18 -1.98 6.76
CA LEU A 73 6.86 -1.99 7.39
C LEU A 73 5.82 -2.80 6.58
N VAL A 74 5.83 -2.67 5.25
CA VAL A 74 4.97 -3.45 4.35
C VAL A 74 5.27 -4.94 4.50
N TYR A 75 6.55 -5.33 4.52
CA TYR A 75 6.95 -6.74 4.65
C TYR A 75 6.57 -7.35 5.99
N ILE A 76 6.78 -6.62 7.09
CA ILE A 76 6.31 -7.06 8.42
C ILE A 76 4.78 -7.23 8.40
N GLY A 77 4.05 -6.28 7.79
CA GLY A 77 2.61 -6.37 7.64
C GLY A 77 2.17 -7.59 6.82
N LEU A 78 2.83 -7.86 5.69
CA LEU A 78 2.53 -9.01 4.84
C LEU A 78 2.82 -10.34 5.53
N ILE A 79 3.90 -10.42 6.32
CA ILE A 79 4.19 -11.59 7.16
C ILE A 79 3.10 -11.77 8.22
N ALA A 80 2.66 -10.69 8.88
CA ALA A 80 1.57 -10.74 9.86
C ALA A 80 0.26 -11.24 9.24
N PHE A 81 -0.08 -10.75 8.04
CA PHE A 81 -1.21 -11.24 7.26
C PHE A 81 -1.04 -12.71 6.84
N ALA A 82 0.16 -13.09 6.42
CA ALA A 82 0.49 -14.44 6.03
C ALA A 82 0.32 -15.42 7.20
N ILE A 83 0.68 -15.05 8.43
CA ILE A 83 0.40 -15.84 9.64
C ILE A 83 -1.10 -15.87 9.93
N TYR A 84 -1.79 -14.72 9.82
CA TYR A 84 -3.21 -14.59 10.13
C TYR A 84 -4.10 -15.48 9.25
N GLN A 85 -3.79 -15.64 7.96
CA GLN A 85 -4.55 -16.52 7.07
C GLN A 85 -4.47 -18.02 7.45
N PHE A 86 -3.43 -18.46 8.18
CA PHE A 86 -3.29 -19.86 8.60
C PHE A 86 -4.15 -20.22 9.83
N LEU A 87 -4.69 -19.23 10.55
CA LEU A 87 -5.51 -19.52 11.73
C LEU A 87 -6.75 -20.36 11.35
N PRO A 88 -7.11 -21.39 12.15
CA PRO A 88 -8.19 -22.32 11.83
C PRO A 88 -9.54 -21.64 11.54
N GLN A 89 -9.84 -20.57 12.29
CA GLN A 89 -11.06 -19.77 12.14
C GLN A 89 -11.10 -18.94 10.84
N GLN A 90 -9.94 -18.66 10.24
CA GLN A 90 -9.80 -17.73 9.11
C GLN A 90 -9.58 -18.45 7.78
N ARG A 91 -9.07 -19.69 7.83
CA ARG A 91 -8.77 -20.55 6.66
C ARG A 91 -9.95 -20.75 5.71
N TYR A 92 -11.18 -20.74 6.22
CA TYR A 92 -12.40 -20.95 5.46
C TYR A 92 -13.13 -19.65 5.07
N SER A 93 -12.61 -18.49 5.50
CA SER A 93 -13.28 -17.23 5.21
C SER A 93 -13.04 -16.77 3.76
N GLN A 94 -14.13 -16.60 3.01
CA GLN A 94 -14.11 -16.15 1.61
C GLN A 94 -13.47 -14.76 1.43
N PRO A 95 -13.67 -13.77 2.31
CA PRO A 95 -13.02 -12.47 2.15
C PRO A 95 -11.49 -12.56 2.25
N ILE A 96 -10.94 -13.30 3.22
CA ILE A 96 -9.49 -13.47 3.39
C ILE A 96 -8.90 -14.23 2.22
N ALA A 97 -9.63 -15.21 1.70
CA ALA A 97 -9.25 -15.92 0.47
C ALA A 97 -9.05 -14.97 -0.71
N LYS A 98 -9.99 -14.05 -0.94
CA LYS A 98 -9.92 -13.08 -2.03
C LYS A 98 -8.82 -12.04 -1.78
N THR A 99 -8.64 -11.56 -0.55
CA THR A 99 -7.52 -10.69 -0.18
C THR A 99 -6.17 -11.35 -0.49
N ALA A 100 -6.00 -12.63 -0.14
CA ALA A 100 -4.77 -13.36 -0.42
C ALA A 100 -4.45 -13.41 -1.92
N TRP A 101 -5.45 -13.65 -2.78
CA TRP A 101 -5.25 -13.61 -4.23
C TRP A 101 -4.82 -12.23 -4.75
N GLY A 102 -5.41 -11.16 -4.21
CA GLY A 102 -4.96 -9.79 -4.54
C GLY A 102 -3.52 -9.54 -4.10
N VAL A 103 -3.11 -10.04 -2.92
CA VAL A 103 -1.72 -9.95 -2.44
C VAL A 103 -0.75 -10.75 -3.32
N VAL A 104 -1.12 -11.97 -3.74
CA VAL A 104 -0.31 -12.78 -4.67
C VAL A 104 -0.11 -12.05 -5.99
N GLY A 105 -1.20 -11.53 -6.59
CA GLY A 105 -1.11 -10.76 -7.83
C GLY A 105 -0.21 -9.53 -7.69
N ALA A 106 -0.38 -8.77 -6.59
CA ALA A 106 0.44 -7.61 -6.29
C ALA A 106 1.93 -7.98 -6.12
N ALA A 107 2.24 -9.10 -5.45
CA ALA A 107 3.62 -9.55 -5.22
C ALA A 107 4.30 -10.05 -6.51
N VAL A 108 3.59 -10.76 -7.39
CA VAL A 108 4.12 -11.15 -8.71
C VAL A 108 4.40 -9.93 -9.57
N LEU A 109 3.43 -9.02 -9.69
CA LEU A 109 3.60 -7.79 -10.47
C LEU A 109 4.69 -6.90 -9.89
N GLN A 110 4.88 -6.90 -8.58
CA GLN A 110 5.98 -6.20 -7.91
C GLN A 110 7.34 -6.76 -8.29
N ILE A 111 7.50 -8.08 -8.33
CA ILE A 111 8.76 -8.70 -8.79
C ILE A 111 9.06 -8.25 -10.22
N LEU A 112 8.07 -8.35 -11.12
CA LEU A 112 8.21 -7.89 -12.51
C LEU A 112 8.52 -6.40 -12.60
N TRP A 113 7.90 -5.59 -11.74
CA TRP A 113 8.12 -4.15 -11.69
C TRP A 113 9.56 -3.81 -11.33
N VAL A 114 10.15 -4.50 -10.33
CA VAL A 114 11.55 -4.30 -9.94
C VAL A 114 12.47 -4.53 -11.12
N PHE A 115 12.29 -5.63 -11.87
CA PHE A 115 13.08 -5.89 -13.07
C PHE A 115 12.87 -4.81 -14.14
N ALA A 116 11.62 -4.47 -14.46
CA ALA A 116 11.31 -3.46 -15.48
C ALA A 116 11.89 -2.07 -15.12
N PHE A 117 11.86 -1.69 -13.84
CA PHE A 117 12.40 -0.42 -13.37
C PHE A 117 13.94 -0.40 -13.40
N LEU A 118 14.58 -1.50 -13.00
CA LEU A 118 16.04 -1.63 -12.98
C LEU A 118 16.67 -1.79 -14.37
N THR A 119 15.90 -2.27 -15.35
CA THR A 119 16.31 -2.38 -16.77
C THR A 119 15.85 -1.20 -17.61
N SER A 120 15.47 -0.08 -16.96
CA SER A 120 15.08 1.17 -17.59
C SER A 120 13.85 1.10 -18.52
N TYR A 121 13.04 0.04 -18.48
CA TYR A 121 11.75 -0.05 -19.18
C TYR A 121 10.66 0.71 -18.42
N PHE A 122 10.79 2.04 -18.37
CA PHE A 122 9.97 2.91 -17.53
C PHE A 122 8.48 2.86 -17.85
N TRP A 123 8.07 2.82 -19.14
CA TRP A 123 6.66 2.68 -19.53
C TRP A 123 6.04 1.35 -19.05
N LEU A 124 6.79 0.26 -19.17
CA LEU A 124 6.38 -1.04 -18.64
C LEU A 124 6.25 -0.98 -17.12
N SER A 125 7.15 -0.27 -16.44
CA SER A 125 7.07 -0.06 -14.99
C SER A 125 5.77 0.67 -14.58
N VAL A 126 5.25 1.61 -15.38
CA VAL A 126 3.98 2.29 -15.10
C VAL A 126 2.80 1.32 -15.24
N ILE A 127 2.78 0.52 -16.31
CA ILE A 127 1.74 -0.49 -16.53
C ILE A 127 1.72 -1.50 -15.38
N LEU A 128 2.88 -2.00 -14.97
CA LEU A 128 3.01 -2.93 -13.86
C LEU A 128 2.59 -2.29 -12.53
N MET A 129 2.96 -1.02 -12.29
CA MET A 129 2.55 -0.28 -11.09
C MET A 129 1.03 -0.11 -10.99
N ILE A 130 0.36 0.21 -12.11
CA ILE A 130 -1.11 0.27 -12.18
C ILE A 130 -1.72 -1.10 -11.90
N GLY A 131 -1.12 -2.18 -12.41
CA GLY A 131 -1.52 -3.55 -12.09
C GLY A 131 -1.42 -3.88 -10.60
N ILE A 132 -0.30 -3.52 -9.95
CA ILE A 132 -0.13 -3.68 -8.49
C ILE A 132 -1.21 -2.90 -7.74
N PHE A 133 -1.47 -1.66 -8.14
CA PHE A 133 -2.51 -0.81 -7.57
C PHE A 133 -3.90 -1.46 -7.68
N ALA A 134 -4.25 -2.00 -8.85
CA ALA A 134 -5.54 -2.68 -9.05
C ALA A 134 -5.69 -3.93 -8.18
N CYS A 135 -4.64 -4.75 -8.08
CA CYS A 135 -4.61 -5.92 -7.21
C CYS A 135 -4.79 -5.54 -5.73
N LEU A 136 -4.16 -4.46 -5.28
CA LEU A 136 -4.28 -3.98 -3.91
C LEU A 136 -5.61 -3.29 -3.62
N LEU A 137 -6.17 -2.56 -4.59
CA LEU A 137 -7.52 -2.01 -4.47
C LEU A 137 -8.53 -3.15 -4.28
N PHE A 138 -8.42 -4.21 -5.09
CA PHE A 138 -9.23 -5.41 -4.90
C PHE A 138 -9.02 -6.01 -3.50
N ALA A 139 -7.78 -6.27 -3.10
CA ALA A 139 -7.48 -6.83 -1.78
C ALA A 139 -8.06 -5.97 -0.64
N TYR A 140 -7.91 -4.65 -0.74
CA TYR A 140 -8.38 -3.65 0.20
C TYR A 140 -9.90 -3.68 0.36
N LEU A 141 -10.65 -3.66 -0.75
CA LEU A 141 -12.11 -3.73 -0.71
C LEU A 141 -12.59 -5.02 -0.03
N GLN A 142 -11.92 -6.14 -0.28
CA GLN A 142 -12.24 -7.41 0.38
C GLN A 142 -11.97 -7.40 1.88
N THR A 143 -10.94 -6.67 2.35
CA THR A 143 -10.71 -6.53 3.81
C THR A 143 -11.79 -5.71 4.51
N ARG A 144 -12.49 -4.82 3.80
CA ARG A 144 -13.59 -4.00 4.33
C ARG A 144 -14.90 -4.76 4.45
N SER A 145 -15.06 -5.86 3.72
CA SER A 145 -16.21 -6.77 3.88
C SER A 145 -16.15 -7.59 5.18
N VAL A 146 -15.03 -7.60 5.90
CA VAL A 146 -14.86 -8.33 7.16
C VAL A 146 -15.19 -7.43 8.34
N LYS A 147 -16.06 -7.90 9.24
CA LYS A 147 -16.41 -7.16 10.47
C LYS A 147 -15.14 -6.84 11.28
N PRO A 148 -14.92 -5.56 11.66
CA PRO A 148 -13.70 -5.17 12.33
C PRO A 148 -13.68 -5.68 13.78
N ASN A 149 -12.73 -6.56 14.08
CA ASN A 149 -12.26 -6.89 15.43
C ASN A 149 -10.82 -6.39 15.58
N ARG A 150 -10.30 -6.22 16.80
CA ARG A 150 -8.90 -5.83 17.08
C ARG A 150 -7.90 -6.67 16.28
N LYS A 151 -8.06 -8.00 16.23
CA LYS A 151 -7.20 -8.89 15.43
C LYS A 151 -7.30 -8.60 13.93
N VAL A 152 -8.51 -8.49 13.38
CA VAL A 152 -8.75 -8.16 11.97
C VAL A 152 -8.15 -6.79 11.61
N ARG A 153 -8.29 -5.79 12.48
CA ARG A 153 -7.79 -4.44 12.23
C ARG A 153 -6.27 -4.42 12.12
N TRP A 154 -5.56 -5.10 13.02
CA TRP A 154 -4.10 -5.07 13.06
C TRP A 154 -3.41 -6.10 12.15
N LEU A 155 -4.03 -7.26 11.90
CA LEU A 155 -3.41 -8.36 11.15
C LEU A 155 -3.92 -8.50 9.71
N LEU A 156 -5.05 -7.87 9.37
CA LEU A 156 -5.62 -7.92 8.02
C LEU A 156 -5.75 -6.51 7.40
N GLN A 157 -6.49 -5.62 8.06
CA GLN A 157 -6.81 -4.31 7.47
C GLN A 157 -5.59 -3.39 7.44
N ALA A 158 -4.88 -3.21 8.56
CA ALA A 158 -3.74 -2.30 8.63
C ALA A 158 -2.61 -2.69 7.66
N PRO A 159 -2.15 -3.96 7.58
CA PRO A 159 -1.11 -4.36 6.62
C PRO A 159 -1.44 -4.04 5.16
N ILE A 160 -2.65 -4.41 4.74
CA ILE A 160 -3.11 -4.19 3.36
C ILE A 160 -3.29 -2.70 3.08
N SER A 161 -3.76 -1.93 4.07
CA SER A 161 -3.96 -0.49 3.92
C SER A 161 -2.64 0.28 3.85
N ILE A 162 -1.64 -0.13 4.64
CA ILE A 162 -0.28 0.42 4.58
C ILE A 162 0.30 0.16 3.19
N TYR A 163 0.20 -1.09 2.70
CA TYR A 163 0.73 -1.44 1.38
C TYR A 163 0.01 -0.69 0.25
N PHE A 164 -1.32 -0.61 0.30
CA PHE A 164 -2.12 0.10 -0.70
C PHE A 164 -1.82 1.61 -0.72
N SER A 165 -1.66 2.23 0.45
CA SER A 165 -1.31 3.66 0.55
C SER A 165 0.07 3.94 -0.03
N TRP A 166 1.05 3.09 0.26
CA TRP A 166 2.39 3.23 -0.31
C TRP A 166 2.38 3.12 -1.83
N ILE A 167 1.71 2.11 -2.39
CA ILE A 167 1.60 1.94 -3.84
C ILE A 167 0.86 3.11 -4.51
N THR A 168 -0.07 3.76 -3.80
CA THR A 168 -0.73 4.96 -4.31
C THR A 168 0.27 6.10 -4.49
N VAL A 169 1.13 6.36 -3.50
CA VAL A 169 2.20 7.36 -3.61
C VAL A 169 3.20 6.97 -4.68
N ALA A 170 3.64 5.70 -4.68
CA ALA A 170 4.60 5.18 -5.66
C ALA A 170 4.07 5.25 -7.10
N ALA A 171 2.76 5.07 -7.31
CA ALA A 171 2.14 5.24 -8.62
C ALA A 171 2.24 6.68 -9.12
N VAL A 172 1.93 7.66 -8.26
CA VAL A 172 2.06 9.09 -8.61
C VAL A 172 3.51 9.43 -8.92
N VAL A 173 4.46 9.01 -8.08
CA VAL A 173 5.89 9.25 -8.28
C VAL A 173 6.38 8.58 -9.57
N ASN A 174 5.99 7.33 -9.83
CA ASN A 174 6.43 6.60 -11.03
C ASN A 174 5.88 7.26 -12.31
N ILE A 175 4.59 7.58 -12.36
CA ILE A 175 3.99 8.27 -13.52
C ILE A 175 4.67 9.63 -13.75
N ALA A 176 4.87 10.42 -12.68
CA ALA A 176 5.57 11.71 -12.75
C ALA A 176 6.99 11.55 -13.32
N SER A 177 7.71 10.54 -12.83
CA SER A 177 9.06 10.21 -13.22
C SER A 177 9.17 9.88 -14.72
N VAL A 178 8.33 8.97 -15.21
CA VAL A 178 8.30 8.58 -16.63
C VAL A 178 7.92 9.76 -17.52
N LEU A 179 6.91 10.54 -17.13
CA LEU A 179 6.46 11.70 -17.89
C LEU A 179 7.53 12.78 -17.98
N MET A 180 8.33 12.96 -16.92
CA MET A 180 9.41 13.95 -16.88
C MET A 180 10.56 13.61 -17.81
N ILE A 181 10.95 12.34 -17.90
CA ILE A 181 12.02 11.91 -18.79
C ILE A 181 11.60 11.92 -20.26
N ASN A 182 10.37 11.54 -20.57
CA ASN A 182 9.94 11.32 -21.96
C ASN A 182 9.38 12.58 -22.64
N LEU A 183 9.01 13.63 -21.90
CA LEU A 183 8.45 14.87 -22.46
C LEU A 183 9.21 16.14 -22.04
N PRO A 184 10.55 16.20 -22.12
CA PRO A 184 11.35 17.29 -21.55
C PRO A 184 10.95 18.69 -22.06
N GLU A 185 10.50 18.79 -23.32
CA GLU A 185 10.00 20.05 -23.93
C GLU A 185 8.68 20.53 -23.32
N TYR A 186 7.84 19.61 -22.84
CA TYR A 186 6.62 19.97 -22.10
C TYR A 186 6.98 20.59 -20.74
N TRP A 187 8.04 20.09 -20.10
CA TRP A 187 8.46 20.59 -18.78
C TRP A 187 9.17 21.94 -18.84
N SER A 188 9.82 22.28 -19.95
CA SER A 188 10.37 23.61 -20.18
C SER A 188 9.31 24.64 -20.57
N THR A 189 8.17 24.20 -21.12
CA THR A 189 7.06 25.07 -21.58
C THR A 189 5.91 25.19 -20.57
N VAL A 190 5.79 24.27 -19.62
CA VAL A 190 4.87 24.41 -18.46
C VAL A 190 5.36 25.58 -17.60
N SER A 191 4.68 26.71 -17.71
CA SER A 191 5.02 27.97 -17.02
C SER A 191 5.02 27.88 -15.49
N THR A 192 4.54 26.78 -14.92
CA THR A 192 4.43 26.57 -13.47
C THR A 192 5.67 25.89 -12.86
N GLY A 193 6.58 25.36 -13.68
CA GLY A 193 7.85 24.76 -13.23
C GLY A 193 7.73 23.46 -12.40
N PRO A 194 8.84 22.73 -12.17
CA PRO A 194 8.83 21.44 -11.46
C PRO A 194 8.26 21.51 -10.03
N ALA A 195 8.41 22.65 -9.36
CA ALA A 195 7.94 22.86 -7.99
C ALA A 195 6.41 22.94 -7.92
N ALA A 196 5.74 23.66 -8.83
CA ALA A 196 4.28 23.76 -8.80
C ALA A 196 3.60 22.43 -9.11
N LEU A 197 4.16 21.63 -10.03
CA LEU A 197 3.60 20.31 -10.29
C LEU A 197 3.75 19.40 -9.07
N THR A 198 4.87 19.49 -8.37
CA THR A 198 5.08 18.75 -7.11
C THR A 198 4.05 19.16 -6.07
N VAL A 199 3.72 20.45 -5.96
CA VAL A 199 2.62 20.95 -5.11
C VAL A 199 1.29 20.30 -5.50
N VAL A 200 0.95 20.25 -6.80
CA VAL A 200 -0.29 19.60 -7.27
C VAL A 200 -0.30 18.12 -6.91
N MET A 201 0.80 17.40 -7.15
CA MET A 201 0.91 15.96 -6.85
C MET A 201 0.82 15.66 -5.36
N MET A 202 1.51 16.44 -4.51
CA MET A 202 1.39 16.33 -3.05
C MET A 202 -0.06 16.54 -2.59
N THR A 203 -0.73 17.53 -3.17
CA THR A 203 -2.13 17.83 -2.87
C THR A 203 -3.06 16.70 -3.30
N ILE A 204 -2.84 16.11 -4.49
CA ILE A 204 -3.60 14.94 -4.97
C ILE A 204 -3.38 13.74 -4.05
N CYS A 205 -2.14 13.44 -3.66
CA CYS A 205 -1.84 12.36 -2.72
C CYS A 205 -2.55 12.57 -1.38
N ALA A 206 -2.48 13.78 -0.82
CA ALA A 206 -3.14 14.12 0.43
C ALA A 206 -4.68 14.05 0.32
N ALA A 207 -5.26 14.55 -0.76
CA ALA A 207 -6.71 14.52 -0.98
C ALA A 207 -7.24 13.10 -1.16
N LEU A 208 -6.55 12.26 -1.92
CA LEU A 208 -6.89 10.85 -2.10
C LEU A 208 -6.80 10.11 -0.76
N SER A 209 -5.74 10.38 0.01
CA SER A 209 -5.55 9.79 1.33
C SER A 209 -6.61 10.20 2.34
N ALA A 210 -6.96 11.49 2.39
CA ALA A 210 -8.05 12.00 3.21
C ALA A 210 -9.40 11.37 2.80
N THR A 211 -9.65 11.24 1.49
CA THR A 211 -10.89 10.62 0.98
C THR A 211 -11.02 9.17 1.41
N VAL A 212 -9.95 8.38 1.27
CA VAL A 212 -9.93 6.97 1.70
C VAL A 212 -10.09 6.88 3.22
N ALA A 213 -9.38 7.71 3.99
CA ALA A 213 -9.44 7.73 5.45
C ALA A 213 -10.84 8.05 5.97
N LEU A 214 -11.47 9.11 5.45
CA LEU A 214 -12.78 9.59 5.89
C LEU A 214 -13.91 8.66 5.45
N ARG A 215 -13.88 8.13 4.22
CA ARG A 215 -14.93 7.23 3.72
C ARG A 215 -14.89 5.86 4.40
N GLN A 216 -13.70 5.34 4.67
CA GLN A 216 -13.52 3.97 5.17
C GLN A 216 -13.19 3.90 6.67
N GLY A 217 -13.04 5.05 7.34
CA GLY A 217 -12.67 5.11 8.76
C GLY A 217 -11.32 4.45 9.05
N ASP A 218 -10.37 4.56 8.11
CA ASP A 218 -9.06 3.93 8.24
C ASP A 218 -7.96 4.93 8.56
N ALA A 219 -7.34 4.75 9.72
CA ALA A 219 -6.22 5.54 10.18
C ALA A 219 -4.86 5.07 9.62
N SER A 220 -4.76 3.82 9.17
CA SER A 220 -3.50 3.20 8.74
C SER A 220 -3.08 3.71 7.36
N TYR A 221 -4.05 3.91 6.47
CA TYR A 221 -3.82 4.44 5.13
C TYR A 221 -3.18 5.84 5.13
N PRO A 222 -3.73 6.87 5.82
CA PRO A 222 -3.13 8.20 5.83
C PRO A 222 -1.80 8.29 6.57
N ALA A 223 -1.49 7.38 7.50
CA ALA A 223 -0.21 7.37 8.20
C ALA A 223 0.98 7.20 7.24
N VAL A 224 0.82 6.38 6.20
CA VAL A 224 1.85 6.18 5.17
C VAL A 224 2.00 7.42 4.29
N THR A 225 0.89 8.09 3.95
CA THR A 225 0.94 9.34 3.20
C THR A 225 1.61 10.45 4.01
N VAL A 226 1.34 10.54 5.32
CA VAL A 226 2.02 11.47 6.23
C VAL A 226 3.53 11.23 6.21
N TRP A 227 3.97 9.97 6.30
CA TRP A 227 5.39 9.63 6.19
C TRP A 227 6.01 10.07 4.86
N ALA A 228 5.34 9.77 3.73
CA ALA A 228 5.83 10.14 2.41
C ALA A 228 5.94 11.66 2.24
N LEU A 229 4.91 12.42 2.65
CA LEU A 229 4.91 13.88 2.59
C LEU A 229 6.00 14.48 3.50
N SER A 230 6.24 13.89 4.67
CA SER A 230 7.30 14.31 5.58
C SER A 230 8.68 14.07 4.96
N ALA A 231 8.89 12.91 4.31
CA ALA A 231 10.14 12.60 3.62
C ALA A 231 10.40 13.53 2.43
N ILE A 232 9.36 13.95 1.70
CA ILE A 232 9.46 14.96 0.63
C ILE A 232 9.84 16.33 1.22
N ALA A 233 9.19 16.74 2.32
CA ALA A 233 9.50 17.99 3.00
C ALA A 233 10.96 18.04 3.50
N VAL A 234 11.47 16.93 4.03
CA VAL A 234 12.88 16.81 4.47
C VAL A 234 13.82 16.89 3.27
N ARG A 235 13.53 16.18 2.16
CA ARG A 235 14.36 16.22 0.94
C ARG A 235 14.46 17.64 0.36
N HIS A 236 13.38 18.40 0.42
CA HIS A 236 13.28 19.73 -0.17
C HIS A 236 13.21 20.85 0.88
N ALA A 237 13.87 20.68 2.03
CA ALA A 237 13.88 21.68 3.11
C ALA A 237 14.42 23.06 2.66
N ALA A 238 15.29 23.09 1.64
CA ALA A 238 15.81 24.32 1.04
C ALA A 238 14.80 25.06 0.13
N ILE A 239 13.65 24.45 -0.17
CA ILE A 239 12.56 25.05 -0.97
C ILE A 239 11.36 25.27 -0.03
N PRO A 240 11.19 26.48 0.55
CA PRO A 240 10.21 26.73 1.59
C PRO A 240 8.78 26.35 1.22
N SER A 241 8.37 26.57 -0.03
CA SER A 241 7.02 26.22 -0.53
C SER A 241 6.72 24.72 -0.43
N LEU A 242 7.67 23.85 -0.78
CA LEU A 242 7.51 22.40 -0.71
C LEU A 242 7.59 21.90 0.73
N ALA A 243 8.52 22.45 1.52
CA ALA A 243 8.68 22.09 2.93
C ALA A 243 7.43 22.42 3.76
N PHE A 244 6.93 23.66 3.67
CA PHE A 244 5.74 24.09 4.41
C PHE A 244 4.48 23.36 3.96
N LEU A 245 4.32 23.12 2.66
CA LEU A 245 3.19 22.35 2.15
C LEU A 245 3.22 20.90 2.66
N GLY A 246 4.38 20.24 2.60
CA GLY A 246 4.52 18.86 3.07
C GLY A 246 4.19 18.71 4.55
N VAL A 247 4.70 19.62 5.39
CA VAL A 247 4.38 19.65 6.82
C VAL A 247 2.90 19.98 7.06
N GLY A 248 2.34 20.97 6.37
CA GLY A 248 0.94 21.35 6.51
C GLY A 248 -0.02 20.22 6.15
N LEU A 249 0.21 19.54 5.03
CA LEU A 249 -0.58 18.38 4.61
C LEU A 249 -0.41 17.20 5.59
N ALA A 250 0.81 16.95 6.08
CA ALA A 250 1.09 15.93 7.09
C ALA A 250 0.34 16.19 8.41
N ILE A 251 0.30 17.44 8.88
CA ILE A 251 -0.47 17.83 10.07
C ILE A 251 -1.97 17.63 9.83
N GLY A 252 -2.49 18.07 8.68
CA GLY A 252 -3.91 17.91 8.34
C GLY A 252 -4.36 16.46 8.33
N LEU A 253 -3.56 15.56 7.72
CA LEU A 253 -3.82 14.12 7.73
C LEU A 253 -3.69 13.51 9.13
N THR A 254 -2.73 13.98 9.95
CA THR A 254 -2.60 13.55 11.35
C THR A 254 -3.84 13.91 12.18
N VAL A 255 -4.42 15.09 11.98
CA VAL A 255 -5.69 15.47 12.63
C VAL A 255 -6.83 14.53 12.24
N ILE A 256 -6.93 14.14 10.96
CA ILE A 256 -7.91 13.16 10.49
C ILE A 256 -7.69 11.80 11.18
N ILE A 257 -6.43 11.34 11.27
CA ILE A 257 -6.07 10.11 11.99
C ILE A 257 -6.55 10.15 13.43
N VAL A 258 -6.23 11.21 14.17
CA VAL A 258 -6.62 11.38 15.58
C VAL A 258 -8.15 11.36 15.72
N ARG A 259 -8.88 12.05 14.84
CA ARG A 259 -10.36 12.05 14.84
C ARG A 259 -10.94 10.66 14.61
N ILE A 260 -10.42 9.92 13.64
CA ILE A 260 -10.87 8.54 13.35
C ILE A 260 -10.62 7.62 14.56
N VAL A 261 -9.43 7.72 15.17
CA VAL A 261 -9.06 6.89 16.32
C VAL A 261 -9.90 7.24 17.56
N ALA A 262 -10.12 8.53 17.83
CA ALA A 262 -10.95 9.00 18.94
C ALA A 262 -12.42 8.55 18.79
N ASN A 263 -13.01 8.76 17.62
CA ASN A 263 -14.39 8.34 17.33
C ASN A 263 -14.56 6.82 17.29
N GLY A 264 -13.50 6.09 16.90
CA GLY A 264 -13.48 4.63 16.93
C GLY A 264 -13.37 4.02 18.33
N ARG A 265 -12.83 4.76 19.31
CA ARG A 265 -12.76 4.34 20.73
C ARG A 265 -14.07 4.57 21.47
N GLY A 266 -14.89 5.55 21.06
CA GLY A 266 -16.20 5.83 21.67
C GLY A 266 -17.31 4.82 21.37
N ARG A 267 -17.04 3.77 20.56
CA ARG A 267 -18.00 2.71 20.19
C ARG A 267 -17.79 1.37 20.90
N THR A 268 -17.02 1.33 21.98
CA THR A 268 -16.94 0.13 22.84
C THR A 268 -18.25 -0.06 23.60
N GLN A 269 -19.09 -0.94 23.06
CA GLN A 269 -20.25 -1.65 23.62
C GLN A 269 -21.04 -0.98 24.77
N PRO A 270 -22.37 -0.80 24.63
CA PRO A 270 -23.24 -0.75 25.79
C PRO A 270 -23.00 -2.04 26.58
N SER A 271 -22.57 -1.90 27.84
CA SER A 271 -22.61 -2.96 28.83
C SER A 271 -24.03 -3.54 28.81
N TYR A 272 -24.18 -4.75 28.31
CA TYR A 272 -25.39 -5.53 28.55
C TYR A 272 -25.45 -5.71 30.08
N PRO A 273 -26.48 -5.20 30.78
CA PRO A 273 -26.63 -5.50 32.19
C PRO A 273 -26.69 -7.01 32.32
N ALA A 274 -25.78 -7.55 33.12
CA ALA A 274 -25.73 -8.96 33.45
C ALA A 274 -26.84 -9.27 34.46
N ASP A 275 -28.10 -9.02 34.11
CA ASP A 275 -29.24 -9.29 34.97
C ASP A 275 -30.36 -9.89 34.10
N MET A 276 -30.30 -11.22 33.93
CA MET A 276 -31.52 -12.03 34.03
C MET A 276 -31.65 -12.43 35.50
N PRO A 277 -32.87 -12.41 36.02
CA PRO A 277 -33.68 -13.63 35.98
C PRO A 277 -34.77 -13.62 34.92
#